data_AF-A0A444J0R0-F1
#
_entry.id   AF-A0A444J0R0-F1
#
_cell.length_a   1.000
_cell.length_b   1.000
_cell.length_c   1.000
_cell.angle_alpha   90.00
_cell.angle_beta   90.00
_cell.angle_gamma   90.00
#
_symmetry.space_group_name_H-M   'P 1'
#
loop_
_entity.id
_entity.type
_entity.pdbx_description
1 polymer ?
#
loop_
_entity_poly.entity_id
_entity_poly.type
_entity_poly.pdbx_seq_one_letter_code
_entity_poly.pdbx_strand_id
1 'polypeptide(L)' 'MIIERSTGLCPVEIKSGWTLKEDAFAGLRKWLQLAGQDAEYPCLCYSGEEGYERSGVTVVPWRRVSELNI' A
#
# COMPACT_ATOMS: atom_id res chain seq x y z
N MET A 1 -8.28 1.31 -2.99
CA MET A 1 -9.25 0.99 -1.92
C MET A 1 -8.79 1.70 -0.67
N ILE A 2 -9.69 2.22 0.17
CA ILE A 2 -9.34 2.84 1.45
C ILE A 2 -10.03 2.05 2.55
N ILE A 3 -9.32 1.74 3.63
CA ILE A 3 -9.87 1.16 4.85
C ILE A 3 -9.93 2.29 5.88
N GLU A 4 -11.11 2.54 6.41
CA GLU A 4 -11.30 3.56 7.45
C GLU A 4 -11.22 2.93 8.84
N ARG A 5 -10.45 3.55 9.73
CA ARG A 5 -10.26 3.16 11.12
C ARG A 5 -10.55 4.35 12.02
N SER A 6 -10.73 4.10 13.32
CA SER A 6 -10.90 5.19 14.30
C SER A 6 -9.70 6.14 14.39
N THR A 7 -8.52 5.70 13.94
CA THR A 7 -7.26 6.45 14.01
C THR A 7 -6.89 7.14 12.69
N GLY A 8 -7.49 6.73 11.57
CA GLY A 8 -7.14 7.27 10.26
C GLY A 8 -7.62 6.42 9.09
N LEU A 9 -7.04 6.69 7.94
CA LEU A 9 -7.37 6.13 6.64
C LEU A 9 -6.17 5.33 6.12
N CYS A 10 -6.38 4.04 5.88
CA CYS A 10 -5.37 3.13 5.36
C CYS A 10 -5.55 2.92 3.86
N PRO A 11 -4.72 3.53 2.99
CA PRO A 11 -4.83 3.33 1.57
C PRO A 11 -4.20 2.00 1.15
N VAL A 12 -4.97 1.24 0.38
CA VAL A 12 -4.52 -0.01 -0.25
C VAL A 12 -4.59 0.14 -1.77
N GLU A 13 -3.45 0.03 -2.42
CA GLU A 13 -3.33 -0.03 -3.88
C GLU A 13 -2.98 -1.46 -4.31
N ILE A 14 -3.68 -1.99 -5.33
CA ILE A 14 -3.45 -3.36 -5.84
C ILE A 14 -2.94 -3.26 -7.27
N LYS A 15 -1.82 -3.93 -7.56
CA LYS A 15 -1.19 -3.98 -8.89
C LYS A 15 -1.03 -5.43 -9.34
N SER A 16 -1.51 -5.76 -10.53
CA SER A 16 -1.40 -7.12 -11.08
C SER A 16 -0.01 -7.47 -11.65
N GLY A 17 0.92 -6.52 -11.70
CA GLY A 17 2.28 -6.73 -12.21
C GLY A 17 3.14 -7.63 -11.32
N TRP A 18 3.99 -8.45 -11.94
CA TRP A 18 4.96 -9.31 -11.23
C TRP A 18 6.09 -8.52 -10.55
N THR A 19 6.51 -7.42 -11.17
CA THR A 19 7.50 -6.50 -10.62
C THR A 19 6.92 -5.11 -10.47
N LEU A 20 7.42 -4.37 -9.48
CA LEU A 20 7.02 -2.98 -9.24
C LEU A 20 8.12 -2.04 -9.67
N LYS A 21 7.78 -1.18 -10.62
CA LYS A 21 8.56 0.01 -10.97
C LYS A 21 8.18 1.16 -10.04
N GLU A 22 9.00 2.21 -10.02
CA GLU A 22 8.78 3.36 -9.13
C GLU A 22 7.47 4.12 -9.39
N ASP A 23 7.03 4.13 -10.64
CA ASP A 23 5.76 4.71 -11.10
C ASP A 23 4.54 3.98 -10.53
N ALA A 24 4.67 2.69 -10.17
CA ALA A 24 3.59 1.91 -9.57
C ALA A 24 3.10 2.50 -8.24
N PHE A 25 3.92 3.31 -7.58
CA PHE A 25 3.62 3.97 -6.30
C PHE A 25 3.12 5.42 -6.46
N ALA A 26 3.07 5.96 -7.68
CA ALA A 26 2.73 7.37 -7.90
C ALA A 26 1.30 7.69 -7.45
N GLY A 27 0.35 6.79 -7.69
CA GLY A 27 -1.05 6.91 -7.24
C GLY A 27 -1.13 6.97 -5.72
N LEU A 28 -0.56 5.97 -5.04
CA LEU A 28 -0.49 5.90 -3.58
C LEU A 28 0.18 7.13 -2.97
N ARG A 29 1.32 7.58 -3.50
CA ARG A 29 2.01 8.79 -3.02
C ARG A 29 1.16 10.04 -3.16
N LYS A 30 0.47 10.21 -4.28
CA LYS A 30 -0.45 11.34 -4.48
C LYS A 30 -1.58 11.28 -3.45
N TRP A 31 -2.12 10.09 -3.19
CA TRP A 31 -3.18 9.94 -2.19
C TRP A 31 -2.68 10.27 -0.78
N LEU A 32 -1.49 9.80 -0.40
CA LEU A 32 -0.87 10.12 0.88
C LEU A 32 -0.68 11.64 1.07
N GLN A 33 -0.26 12.35 0.02
CA GLN A 33 -0.16 13.82 0.06
C GLN A 33 -1.51 14.51 0.28
N LEU A 34 -2.60 13.96 -0.26
CA LEU A 34 -3.94 14.51 -0.12
C LEU A 34 -4.53 14.25 1.26
N ALA A 35 -4.37 13.02 1.77
CA ALA A 35 -4.88 12.61 3.08
C ALA A 35 -4.06 13.18 4.24
N GLY A 36 -2.79 13.53 4.03
CA GLY A 36 -1.96 14.20 5.02
C GLY A 36 -1.83 13.39 6.30
N GLN A 37 -2.18 13.99 7.44
CA GLN A 37 -2.03 13.36 8.75
C GLN A 37 -3.06 12.26 9.03
N ASP A 38 -4.14 12.21 8.24
CA ASP A 38 -5.15 11.16 8.38
C ASP A 38 -4.70 9.85 7.71
N ALA A 39 -3.61 9.85 6.93
CA ALA A 39 -3.10 8.66 6.28
C ALA A 39 -2.26 7.79 7.21
N GLU A 40 -2.64 6.54 7.39
CA GLU A 40 -1.91 5.56 8.19
C GLU A 40 -1.69 4.26 7.42
N TYR A 41 -0.60 3.53 7.71
CA TYR A 41 -0.33 2.19 7.17
C TYR A 41 -0.57 1.99 5.65
N PRO A 42 0.06 2.79 4.76
CA PRO A 42 -0.13 2.61 3.33
C PRO A 42 0.39 1.26 2.85
N CYS A 43 -0.42 0.58 2.03
CA CYS A 43 -0.11 -0.74 1.51
C CYS A 43 -0.21 -0.80 -0.02
N LEU A 44 0.75 -1.48 -0.65
CA LEU A 44 0.70 -1.86 -2.05
C LEU A 44 0.77 -3.39 -2.18
N CYS A 45 -0.35 -3.98 -2.60
CA CYS A 45 -0.46 -5.40 -2.87
C CYS A 45 -0.11 -5.70 -4.33
N TYR A 46 0.70 -6.72 -4.60
CA TYR A 46 1.12 -7.06 -5.96
C TYR A 46 1.24 -8.56 -6.26
N SER A 47 1.47 -8.91 -7.53
CA SER A 47 1.54 -10.29 -8.01
C SER A 47 2.89 -10.99 -7.84
N GLY A 48 3.93 -10.30 -7.35
CA GLY A 48 5.23 -10.93 -7.07
C GLY A 48 5.24 -11.71 -5.76
N GLU A 49 6.43 -12.10 -5.31
CA GLU A 49 6.61 -13.07 -4.23
C GLU A 49 7.21 -12.50 -2.94
N GLU A 50 7.75 -11.29 -3.00
CA GLU A 50 8.51 -10.69 -1.90
C GLU A 50 7.71 -9.57 -1.22
N GLY A 51 7.65 -9.61 0.10
CA GLY A 51 7.18 -8.48 0.91
C GLY A 51 8.35 -7.62 1.35
N TYR A 52 8.19 -6.30 1.33
CA TYR A 52 9.21 -5.35 1.76
C TYR A 52 8.59 -3.98 2.07
N GLU A 53 9.35 -3.13 2.75
CA GLU A 53 9.00 -1.73 2.91
C GLU A 53 9.72 -0.86 1.87
N ARG A 54 8.99 0.07 1.24
CA ARG A 54 9.58 1.04 0.33
C ARG A 54 8.99 2.42 0.58
N SER A 55 9.83 3.34 1.05
CA SER A 55 9.45 4.73 1.32
C SER A 55 8.22 4.85 2.24
N GLY A 56 8.17 4.04 3.31
CA GLY A 56 7.04 4.00 4.25
C GLY A 56 5.80 3.25 3.76
N VAL A 57 5.82 2.69 2.54
CA VAL A 57 4.75 1.83 2.01
C VAL A 57 5.08 0.37 2.26
N THR A 58 4.12 -0.36 2.85
CA THR A 58 4.21 -1.81 2.99
C THR A 58 3.85 -2.47 1.65
N VAL A 59 4.83 -3.10 1.01
CA VAL A 59 4.62 -3.90 -0.21
C VAL A 59 4.39 -5.34 0.19
N VAL A 60 3.30 -5.93 -0.30
CA VAL A 60 2.90 -7.30 0.07
C VAL A 60 2.50 -8.12 -1.15
N PRO A 61 2.99 -9.36 -1.29
CA PRO A 61 2.45 -10.34 -2.22
C PRO A 61 0.98 -10.62 -1.94
N TRP A 62 0.12 -10.69 -2.96
CA TRP A 62 -1.30 -10.97 -2.76
C TRP A 62 -1.59 -12.25 -1.98
N ARG A 63 -0.72 -13.26 -2.12
CA ARG A 63 -0.82 -14.54 -1.39
C ARG A 63 -0.58 -14.42 0.11
N ARG A 64 0.02 -13.31 0.56
CA ARG A 64 0.34 -13.03 1.97
C ARG A 64 -0.47 -11.87 2.54
N VAL A 65 -1.52 -11.41 1.83
CA VAL A 65 -2.34 -10.27 2.29
C VAL A 65 -3.00 -10.53 3.64
N SER A 66 -3.26 -11.79 3.99
CA SER A 66 -3.78 -12.19 5.30
C SER A 66 -2.81 -11.98 6.46
N GLU A 67 -1.53 -11.74 6.18
CA GLU A 67 -0.48 -11.49 7.17
C GLU A 67 -0.33 -9.97 7.47
N LEU A 68 -1.04 -9.11 6.73
CA LEU A 68 -0.99 -7.66 6.97
C LEU A 68 -1.60 -7.31 8.32
N ASN A 69 -0.85 -6.54 9.10
CA ASN A 69 -1.33 -5.92 10.32
C ASN A 69 -1.59 -4.42 10.05
N ILE A 70 -2.82 -4.11 9.62
CA ILE A 70 -3.28 -2.77 9.21
C ILE A 70 -4.53 -2.33 9.96
#